data_AF-A0A7Y3G0E3-F1
#
_entry.id   AF-A0A7Y3G0E3-F1
#
_cell.length_a   1.000
_cell.length_b   1.000
_cell.length_c   1.000
_cell.angle_alpha   90.00
_cell.angle_beta   90.00
_cell.angle_gamma   90.00
#
_symmetry.space_group_name_H-M   'P 1'
#
loop_
_entity.id
_entity.type
_entity.pdbx_description
1 polymer ?
#
loop_
_entity_poly.entity_id
_entity_poly.type
_entity_poly.pdbx_seq_one_letter_code
_entity_poly.pdbx_strand_id
1 'polypeptide(L)'
;MVKSARAKRMEKHHKRHKGSGALNLVSLMDIFTILVFFLLVNSSDVETLPNAKDLQLPESIAEDKAKETVVILIGETDIIVQGTPVAKVANVLATKGNDIPALRKALLSQNDRVLRRTAQADITGREVTIMGDKDIPYRLLKKVMATCTESDYGRISLAVLQKSSDKLDNIQAAR
;
A
#
# COMPACT_ATOMS: atom_id res chain seq x y z
N MET A 1 7.65 95.68 7.76
CA MET A 1 7.46 94.72 8.87
C MET A 1 8.79 94.00 9.13
N VAL A 2 9.43 94.22 10.28
CA VAL A 2 10.75 93.65 10.59
C VAL A 2 10.58 92.18 11.00
N LYS A 3 11.13 91.25 10.22
CA LYS A 3 11.10 89.81 10.55
C LYS A 3 11.85 89.57 11.86
N SER A 4 11.25 88.81 12.79
CA SER A 4 11.90 88.44 14.05
C SER A 4 13.18 87.64 13.81
N ALA A 5 14.16 87.76 14.71
CA ALA A 5 15.43 87.03 14.60
C ALA A 5 15.23 85.49 14.54
N ARG A 6 14.18 85.00 15.21
CA ARG A 6 13.76 83.59 15.15
C ARG A 6 13.23 83.21 13.77
N ALA A 7 12.40 84.05 13.15
CA ALA A 7 11.91 83.82 11.79
C ALA A 7 13.07 83.78 10.77
N LYS A 8 14.05 84.68 10.92
CA LYS A 8 15.26 84.72 10.07
C LYS A 8 16.12 83.45 10.24
N ARG A 9 16.20 82.91 11.46
CA ARG A 9 16.91 81.64 11.74
C ARG A 9 16.18 80.43 11.15
N MET A 10 14.85 80.35 11.27
CA MET A 10 14.04 79.28 10.68
C MET A 10 14.11 79.29 9.15
N GLU A 11 14.04 80.47 8.53
CA GLU A 11 14.17 80.64 7.08
C GLU A 11 15.54 80.15 6.57
N LYS A 12 16.62 80.45 7.29
CA LYS A 12 17.96 79.95 6.97
C LYS A 12 18.08 78.43 7.13
N HIS A 13 17.40 77.83 8.10
CA HIS A 13 17.39 76.39 8.32
C HIS A 13 16.65 75.63 7.21
N HIS A 14 15.48 76.12 6.81
CA HIS A 14 14.72 75.55 5.70
C HIS A 14 15.43 75.71 4.36
N LYS A 15 16.12 76.84 4.13
CA LYS A 15 16.91 77.04 2.90
C LYS A 15 18.08 76.04 2.78
N ARG A 16 18.66 75.59 3.90
CA ARG A 16 19.72 74.56 3.92
C ARG A 16 19.19 73.15 3.66
N HIS A 17 18.00 72.81 4.16
CA HIS A 17 17.41 71.47 4.00
C HIS A 17 16.62 71.29 2.70
N LYS A 18 16.32 72.37 1.96
CA LYS A 18 15.59 72.28 0.68
C LYS A 18 16.40 71.62 -0.46
N GLY A 19 17.69 71.38 -0.27
CA GLY A 19 18.58 70.77 -1.26
C GLY A 19 18.85 69.27 -1.08
N SER A 20 18.41 68.63 0.02
CA SER A 20 18.73 67.21 0.30
C SER A 20 17.63 66.23 -0.13
N GLY A 21 16.68 66.67 -0.97
CA GLY A 21 15.53 65.87 -1.39
C GLY A 21 15.64 65.22 -2.77
N ALA A 22 16.75 65.42 -3.49
CA ALA A 22 17.04 64.63 -4.68
C ALA A 22 17.81 63.39 -4.21
N LEU A 23 17.15 62.24 -4.17
CA LEU A 23 17.84 60.96 -4.07
C LEU A 23 18.93 60.95 -5.16
N ASN A 24 20.16 60.62 -4.80
CA ASN A 24 21.26 60.59 -5.74
C ASN A 24 20.98 59.48 -6.77
N LEU A 25 20.43 59.85 -7.94
CA LEU A 25 20.07 58.91 -9.01
C LEU A 25 21.24 58.00 -9.37
N VAL A 26 22.48 58.49 -9.24
CA VAL A 26 23.70 57.70 -9.45
C VAL A 26 23.78 56.54 -8.46
N SER A 27 23.58 56.81 -7.17
CA SER A 27 23.57 55.77 -6.13
C SER A 27 22.38 54.81 -6.25
N LEU A 28 21.24 55.30 -6.75
CA LEU A 28 20.06 54.47 -6.97
C LEU A 28 20.26 53.52 -8.16
N MET A 29 20.83 54.00 -9.26
CA MET A 29 21.20 53.15 -10.39
C MET A 29 22.17 52.06 -9.96
N ASP A 30 23.16 52.39 -9.12
CA ASP A 30 24.20 51.45 -8.68
C ASP A 30 23.65 50.31 -7.80
N ILE A 31 22.64 50.60 -6.96
CA ILE A 31 21.93 49.56 -6.19
C ILE A 31 21.04 48.69 -7.10
N PHE A 32 20.43 49.25 -8.14
CA PHE A 32 19.64 48.44 -9.06
C PHE A 32 20.51 47.56 -9.95
N THR A 33 21.64 48.07 -10.43
CA THR A 33 22.57 47.30 -11.27
C THR A 33 23.16 46.12 -10.50
N ILE A 34 23.58 46.30 -9.23
CA ILE A 34 24.11 45.18 -8.43
C ILE A 34 23.07 44.09 -8.19
N LEU A 35 21.80 44.45 -7.96
CA LEU A 35 20.72 43.47 -7.78
C LEU A 35 20.42 42.71 -9.07
N VAL A 36 20.40 43.40 -10.22
CA VAL A 36 20.18 42.75 -11.52
C VAL A 36 21.33 41.81 -11.87
N PHE A 37 22.58 42.21 -11.66
CA PHE A 37 23.73 41.33 -11.87
C PHE A 37 23.74 40.16 -10.89
N PHE A 38 23.41 40.39 -9.62
CA PHE A 38 23.28 39.35 -8.62
C PHE A 38 22.20 38.33 -9.03
N LEU A 39 21.02 38.80 -9.44
CA LEU A 39 19.95 37.95 -9.95
C LEU A 39 20.37 37.21 -11.22
N LEU A 40 21.04 37.87 -12.16
CA LEU A 40 21.50 37.24 -13.39
C LEU A 40 22.50 36.10 -13.10
N VAL A 41 23.49 36.34 -12.24
CA VAL A 41 24.51 35.35 -11.88
C VAL A 41 23.93 34.21 -11.03
N ASN A 42 23.00 34.53 -10.12
CA ASN A 42 22.41 33.56 -9.20
C ASN A 42 21.16 32.85 -9.76
N SER A 43 20.60 33.31 -10.89
CA SER A 43 19.48 32.63 -11.58
C SER A 43 19.87 31.35 -12.33
N SER A 44 21.13 30.94 -12.24
CA SER A 44 21.68 29.79 -12.97
C SER A 44 21.32 28.41 -12.40
N ASP A 45 20.67 28.32 -11.23
CA ASP A 45 20.34 27.05 -10.57
C ASP A 45 18.83 26.74 -10.52
N VAL A 46 18.11 27.05 -11.59
CA VAL A 46 16.89 26.28 -11.89
C VAL A 46 17.31 25.24 -12.90
N GLU A 47 17.71 24.07 -12.40
CA GLU A 47 17.67 22.83 -13.17
C GLU A 47 16.30 22.78 -13.84
N THR A 48 16.25 23.16 -15.11
CA THR A 48 15.12 22.82 -15.96
C THR A 48 15.13 21.31 -15.97
N LEU A 49 14.22 20.67 -15.21
CA LEU A 49 13.99 19.25 -15.34
C LEU A 49 13.91 18.98 -16.84
N PRO A 50 14.81 18.14 -17.40
CA PRO A 50 14.86 17.94 -18.83
C PRO A 50 13.47 17.54 -19.29
N ASN A 51 12.99 18.33 -20.24
CA ASN A 51 11.66 18.29 -20.85
C ASN A 51 11.13 16.84 -20.87
N ALA A 52 10.10 16.55 -20.06
CA ALA A 52 9.53 15.22 -19.84
C ALA A 52 8.79 14.65 -21.08
N LYS A 53 9.18 15.05 -22.29
CA LYS A 53 8.58 14.62 -23.56
C LYS A 53 9.16 13.33 -24.12
N ASP A 54 10.33 12.90 -23.65
CA ASP A 54 10.96 11.62 -24.05
C ASP A 54 10.90 10.54 -22.96
N LEU A 55 10.27 10.82 -21.82
CA LEU A 55 10.11 9.83 -20.76
C LEU A 55 8.85 8.99 -21.02
N GLN A 56 8.99 7.92 -21.80
CA GLN A 56 8.01 6.85 -21.82
C GLN A 56 8.06 6.14 -20.46
N LEU A 57 7.23 6.63 -19.53
CA LEU A 57 6.99 5.90 -18.30
C LEU A 57 6.36 4.56 -18.68
N PRO A 58 6.97 3.42 -18.32
CA PRO A 58 6.35 2.13 -18.56
C PRO A 58 5.02 2.11 -17.80
N GLU A 59 3.95 1.65 -18.44
CA GLU A 59 2.68 1.43 -17.76
C GLU A 59 2.93 0.43 -16.63
N SER A 60 2.95 0.93 -15.40
CA SER A 60 3.08 0.09 -14.22
C SER A 60 1.75 -0.58 -14.00
N ILE A 61 1.59 -1.77 -14.58
CA ILE A 61 0.51 -2.68 -14.20
C ILE A 61 0.92 -3.27 -12.84
N ALA A 62 0.83 -2.46 -11.80
CA ALA A 62 0.81 -2.94 -10.42
C ALA A 62 -0.58 -3.51 -10.12
N GLU A 63 -1.05 -4.42 -10.98
CA GLU A 63 -2.09 -5.35 -10.59
C GLU A 63 -1.38 -6.38 -9.71
N ASP A 64 -1.67 -6.36 -8.41
CA ASP A 64 -1.52 -7.54 -7.58
C ASP A 64 -2.35 -8.64 -8.27
N LYS A 65 -1.70 -9.43 -9.13
CA LYS A 65 -2.35 -10.54 -9.83
C LYS A 65 -3.03 -11.36 -8.76
N ALA A 66 -4.33 -11.58 -8.92
CA ALA A 66 -5.14 -12.37 -8.00
C ALA A 66 -4.36 -13.64 -7.67
N LYS A 67 -3.92 -13.76 -6.41
CA LYS A 67 -3.14 -14.92 -5.98
C LYS A 67 -4.02 -16.14 -6.21
N GLU A 68 -3.61 -17.02 -7.13
CA GLU A 68 -4.29 -18.31 -7.35
C GLU A 68 -4.06 -19.16 -6.08
N THR A 69 -4.91 -18.98 -5.07
CA THR A 69 -4.86 -19.79 -3.84
C THR A 69 -5.58 -21.12 -4.07
N VAL A 70 -5.05 -22.19 -3.47
CA VAL A 70 -5.71 -23.49 -3.56
C VAL A 70 -6.85 -23.55 -2.56
N VAL A 71 -8.06 -23.84 -3.05
CA VAL A 71 -9.24 -23.96 -2.21
C VAL A 71 -9.53 -25.43 -1.90
N ILE A 72 -9.60 -25.76 -0.61
CA ILE A 72 -10.03 -27.05 -0.08
C ILE A 72 -11.39 -26.85 0.58
N LEU A 73 -12.43 -27.53 0.10
CA LEU A 73 -13.74 -27.57 0.74
C LEU A 73 -13.88 -28.87 1.55
N ILE A 74 -14.20 -28.75 2.83
CA ILE A 74 -14.56 -29.85 3.71
C ILE A 74 -16.09 -29.85 3.83
N GLY A 75 -16.75 -30.72 3.06
CA GLY A 75 -18.19 -30.97 3.19
C GLY A 75 -18.50 -32.01 4.27
N GLU A 76 -19.77 -32.38 4.39
CA GLU A 76 -20.21 -33.41 5.34
C GLU A 76 -19.68 -34.80 4.98
N THR A 77 -19.69 -35.13 3.68
CA THR A 77 -19.32 -36.46 3.16
C THR A 77 -17.95 -36.49 2.50
N ASP A 78 -17.58 -35.40 1.82
CA ASP A 78 -16.46 -35.37 0.88
C ASP A 78 -15.55 -34.17 1.13
N ILE A 79 -14.26 -34.38 0.88
CA ILE A 79 -13.23 -33.36 0.79
C ILE A 79 -12.99 -33.09 -0.69
N ILE A 80 -13.07 -31.83 -1.08
CA ILE A 80 -13.00 -31.37 -2.46
C ILE A 80 -11.84 -30.38 -2.60
N VAL A 81 -11.03 -30.51 -3.64
CA VAL A 81 -9.92 -29.60 -3.95
C VAL A 81 -10.18 -29.01 -5.33
N GLN A 82 -10.27 -27.68 -5.43
CA GLN A 82 -10.51 -26.99 -6.71
C GLN A 82 -11.69 -27.58 -7.50
N GLY A 83 -12.79 -27.87 -6.81
CA GLY A 83 -14.02 -28.44 -7.41
C GLY A 83 -13.96 -29.95 -7.70
N THR A 84 -12.84 -30.64 -7.44
CA THR A 84 -12.71 -32.09 -7.65
C THR A 84 -12.75 -32.84 -6.31
N PRO A 85 -13.64 -33.84 -6.11
CA PRO A 85 -13.66 -34.65 -4.89
C PRO A 85 -12.43 -35.56 -4.82
N VAL A 86 -11.72 -35.52 -3.69
CA VAL A 86 -10.45 -36.25 -3.49
C VAL A 86 -10.55 -37.36 -2.45
N ALA A 87 -11.39 -37.20 -1.43
CA ALA A 87 -11.52 -38.17 -0.35
C ALA A 87 -12.88 -38.08 0.35
N LYS A 88 -13.35 -39.20 0.88
CA LYS A 88 -14.51 -39.23 1.79
C LYS A 88 -14.09 -38.96 3.23
N VAL A 89 -14.84 -38.12 3.93
CA VAL A 89 -14.61 -37.75 5.33
C VAL A 89 -14.57 -38.98 6.24
N ALA A 90 -15.49 -39.93 6.05
CA ALA A 90 -15.54 -41.17 6.82
C ALA A 90 -14.23 -41.98 6.71
N ASN A 91 -13.66 -42.08 5.51
CA ASN A 91 -12.42 -42.81 5.26
C ASN A 91 -11.23 -42.09 5.91
N VAL A 92 -11.18 -40.76 5.81
CA VAL A 92 -10.12 -39.94 6.41
C VAL A 92 -10.13 -40.05 7.93
N LEU A 93 -11.31 -40.07 8.56
CA LEU A 93 -11.44 -40.24 10.01
C LEU A 93 -10.98 -41.64 10.45
N ALA A 94 -11.27 -42.68 9.67
CA ALA A 94 -10.88 -44.06 9.95
C ALA A 94 -9.37 -44.33 9.76
N THR A 95 -8.69 -43.61 8.87
CA THR A 95 -7.25 -43.78 8.62
C THR A 95 -6.42 -43.42 9.86
N LYS A 96 -5.47 -44.28 10.22
CA LYS A 96 -4.49 -44.00 11.28
C LYS A 96 -3.41 -43.07 10.76
N GLY A 97 -3.12 -42.00 11.51
CA GLY A 97 -2.16 -40.98 11.13
C GLY A 97 -2.81 -39.63 10.80
N ASN A 98 -1.96 -38.63 10.56
CA ASN A 98 -2.38 -37.27 10.24
C ASN A 98 -2.35 -36.97 8.74
N ASP A 99 -1.73 -37.83 7.94
CA ASP A 99 -1.60 -37.67 6.49
C ASP A 99 -2.82 -38.25 5.75
N ILE A 100 -3.24 -37.55 4.69
CA ILE A 100 -4.30 -37.94 3.78
C ILE A 100 -3.68 -38.11 2.38
N PRO A 101 -3.29 -39.33 1.98
CA PRO A 101 -2.53 -39.55 0.75
C PRO A 101 -3.20 -39.02 -0.52
N ALA A 102 -4.53 -39.14 -0.60
CA ALA A 102 -5.31 -38.65 -1.74
C ALA A 102 -5.30 -37.12 -1.84
N LEU A 103 -5.36 -36.43 -0.69
CA LEU A 103 -5.29 -34.97 -0.61
C LEU A 103 -3.86 -34.49 -0.94
N ARG A 104 -2.82 -35.14 -0.40
CA ARG A 104 -1.42 -34.81 -0.73
C ARG A 104 -1.18 -34.90 -2.25
N LYS A 105 -1.62 -35.99 -2.88
CA LYS A 105 -1.47 -36.17 -4.33
C LYS A 105 -2.16 -35.06 -5.12
N ALA A 106 -3.36 -34.67 -4.72
CA ALA A 106 -4.08 -33.57 -5.37
C ALA A 106 -3.36 -32.23 -5.18
N LEU A 107 -2.87 -31.94 -3.97
CA LEU A 107 -2.15 -30.72 -3.64
C LEU A 107 -0.81 -30.62 -4.39
N LEU A 108 -0.03 -31.70 -4.45
CA LEU A 108 1.22 -31.75 -5.24
C LEU A 108 0.95 -31.54 -6.74
N SER A 109 -0.11 -32.14 -7.28
CA SER A 109 -0.49 -31.93 -8.69
C SER A 109 -0.90 -30.48 -8.98
N GLN A 110 -1.49 -29.77 -8.02
CA GLN A 110 -1.80 -28.34 -8.17
C GLN A 110 -0.53 -27.50 -8.04
N ASN A 111 0.37 -27.86 -7.12
CA ASN A 111 1.66 -27.20 -6.96
C ASN A 111 2.49 -27.23 -8.26
N ASP A 112 2.61 -28.40 -8.89
CA ASP A 112 3.32 -28.54 -10.18
C ASP A 112 2.73 -27.65 -11.28
N ARG A 113 1.41 -27.45 -11.28
CA ARG A 113 0.73 -26.59 -12.25
C ARG A 113 1.00 -25.11 -12.00
N VAL A 114 1.06 -24.68 -10.74
CA VAL A 114 1.37 -23.30 -10.33
C VAL A 114 2.85 -22.99 -10.55
N LEU A 115 3.75 -23.90 -10.16
CA LEU A 115 5.20 -23.79 -10.39
C LEU A 115 5.59 -23.63 -11.86
N ARG A 116 4.85 -24.26 -12.78
CA ARG A 116 5.08 -24.09 -14.24
C ARG A 116 4.66 -22.72 -14.76
N ARG A 117 3.73 -22.01 -14.09
CA ARG A 117 3.23 -20.69 -14.53
C ARG A 117 4.03 -19.53 -13.94
N THR A 118 4.56 -19.68 -12.74
CA THR A 118 5.34 -18.66 -12.05
C THR A 118 6.76 -19.16 -11.86
N ALA A 119 7.70 -18.58 -12.60
CA ALA A 119 9.13 -18.78 -12.42
C ALA A 119 9.49 -18.59 -10.93
N GLN A 120 9.93 -19.68 -10.28
CA GLN A 120 10.39 -19.73 -8.89
C GLN A 120 9.50 -18.96 -7.90
N ALA A 121 8.25 -19.40 -7.75
CA ALA A 121 7.46 -19.03 -6.57
C ALA A 121 8.11 -19.67 -5.33
N ASP A 122 8.61 -18.81 -4.44
CA ASP A 122 9.13 -19.18 -3.13
C ASP A 122 8.09 -20.03 -2.37
N ILE A 123 8.54 -21.11 -1.72
CA ILE A 123 7.68 -22.08 -1.01
C ILE A 123 6.86 -21.34 0.07
N THR A 124 7.44 -20.28 0.63
CA THR A 124 6.85 -19.41 1.64
C THR A 124 5.62 -18.62 1.15
N GLY A 125 5.48 -18.44 -0.17
CA GLY A 125 4.39 -17.69 -0.79
C GLY A 125 3.12 -18.51 -1.05
N ARG A 126 3.18 -19.84 -0.91
CA ARG A 126 2.07 -20.73 -1.24
C ARG A 126 0.98 -20.67 -0.17
N GLU A 127 -0.21 -20.29 -0.60
CA GLU A 127 -1.38 -20.15 0.26
C GLU A 127 -2.47 -21.15 -0.12
N VAL A 128 -3.03 -21.80 0.90
CA VAL A 128 -4.20 -22.68 0.80
C VAL A 128 -5.32 -22.14 1.68
N THR A 129 -6.54 -22.09 1.14
CA THR A 129 -7.75 -21.72 1.88
C THR A 129 -8.56 -22.98 2.17
N ILE A 130 -8.76 -23.29 3.44
CA ILE A 130 -9.62 -24.37 3.90
C ILE A 130 -11.00 -23.77 4.22
N MET A 131 -11.99 -24.15 3.43
CA MET A 131 -13.40 -23.80 3.63
C MET A 131 -14.18 -24.95 4.24
N GLY A 132 -15.01 -24.64 5.23
CA GLY A 132 -15.80 -25.67 5.90
C GLY A 132 -16.84 -25.12 6.87
N ASP A 133 -17.71 -26.00 7.35
CA ASP A 133 -18.69 -25.67 8.39
C ASP A 133 -17.99 -25.49 9.76
N LYS A 134 -18.57 -24.69 10.65
CA LYS A 134 -18.11 -24.52 12.03
C LYS A 134 -18.09 -25.84 12.81
N ASP A 135 -18.97 -26.78 12.44
CA ASP A 135 -19.20 -28.03 13.17
C ASP A 135 -18.22 -29.14 12.74
N ILE A 136 -17.20 -28.82 11.93
CA ILE A 136 -16.18 -29.79 11.50
C ILE A 136 -15.41 -30.33 12.71
N PRO A 137 -15.28 -31.68 12.84
CA PRO A 137 -14.47 -32.26 13.88
C PRO A 137 -13.02 -31.79 13.82
N TYR A 138 -12.49 -31.26 14.93
CA TYR A 138 -11.10 -30.78 14.99
C TYR A 138 -10.08 -31.83 14.55
N ARG A 139 -10.34 -33.11 14.80
CA ARG A 139 -9.49 -34.21 14.29
C ARG A 139 -9.38 -34.20 12.77
N LEU A 140 -10.49 -34.00 12.05
CA LEU A 140 -10.50 -33.94 10.59
C LEU A 140 -9.69 -32.74 10.10
N LEU A 141 -9.97 -31.55 10.66
CA LEU A 141 -9.27 -30.32 10.31
C LEU A 141 -7.75 -30.46 10.54
N LYS A 142 -7.34 -31.05 11.67
CA LYS A 142 -5.93 -31.29 11.98
C LYS A 142 -5.24 -32.17 10.93
N LYS A 143 -5.90 -33.22 10.45
CA LYS A 143 -5.35 -34.08 9.38
C LYS A 143 -5.19 -33.32 8.07
N VAL A 144 -6.20 -32.53 7.70
CA VAL A 144 -6.16 -31.69 6.50
C VAL A 144 -5.01 -30.68 6.60
N MET A 145 -4.88 -29.97 7.71
CA MET A 145 -3.79 -29.02 7.93
C MET A 145 -2.40 -29.67 7.88
N ALA A 146 -2.23 -30.83 8.53
CA ALA A 146 -0.96 -31.58 8.49
C ALA A 146 -0.61 -31.98 7.06
N THR A 147 -1.58 -32.48 6.30
CA THR A 147 -1.38 -32.86 4.89
C THR A 147 -1.02 -31.65 4.02
N CYS A 148 -1.60 -30.46 4.29
CA CYS A 148 -1.25 -29.23 3.59
C CYS A 148 0.20 -28.81 3.86
N THR A 149 0.63 -28.86 5.12
CA THR A 149 2.01 -28.55 5.50
C THR A 149 3.01 -29.53 4.89
N GLU A 150 2.68 -30.83 4.84
CA GLU A 150 3.48 -31.86 4.15
C GLU A 150 3.49 -31.70 2.63
N SER A 151 2.57 -30.92 2.05
CA SER A 151 2.48 -30.64 0.62
C SER A 151 3.09 -29.27 0.25
N ASP A 152 3.97 -28.73 1.09
CA ASP A 152 4.67 -27.45 0.91
C ASP A 152 3.76 -26.20 0.85
N TYR A 153 2.60 -26.21 1.51
CA TYR A 153 1.78 -25.00 1.70
C TYR A 153 2.15 -24.32 3.02
N GLY A 154 2.90 -23.22 2.93
CA GLY A 154 3.40 -22.47 4.09
C GLY A 154 2.38 -21.54 4.74
N ARG A 155 1.35 -21.11 3.99
CA ARG A 155 0.25 -20.27 4.50
C ARG A 155 -1.07 -20.99 4.40
N ILE A 156 -1.75 -21.14 5.54
CA ILE A 156 -3.08 -21.75 5.63
C ILE A 156 -4.06 -20.69 6.10
N SER A 157 -5.06 -20.38 5.28
CA SER A 157 -6.20 -19.54 5.63
C SER A 157 -7.41 -20.42 5.91
N LEU A 158 -8.19 -20.08 6.94
CA LEU A 158 -9.40 -20.81 7.31
C LEU A 158 -10.61 -19.90 7.08
N ALA A 159 -11.57 -20.37 6.30
CA ALA A 159 -12.83 -19.69 6.05
C ALA A 159 -13.98 -20.57 6.51
N VAL A 160 -14.70 -20.13 7.54
CA VAL A 160 -15.84 -20.87 8.10
C VAL A 160 -17.15 -20.23 7.70
N LEU A 161 -18.11 -21.05 7.30
CA LEU A 161 -19.49 -20.61 7.07
C LEU A 161 -20.22 -20.54 8.41
N GLN A 162 -20.32 -19.35 8.98
CA GLN A 162 -21.15 -19.13 10.17
C GLN A 162 -22.62 -19.08 9.74
N LYS A 163 -23.38 -20.15 9.98
CA LYS A 163 -24.85 -20.05 10.01
C LYS A 163 -25.22 -19.00 11.06
N SER A 164 -26.05 -18.04 10.66
CA SER A 164 -26.43 -16.86 11.43
C SER A 164 -26.52 -17.13 12.93
N SER A 165 -25.86 -16.29 13.71
CA SER A 165 -26.11 -16.12 15.13
C SER A 165 -27.49 -15.48 15.32
N ASP A 166 -28.55 -16.16 14.92
CA ASP A 166 -29.95 -15.70 15.03
C ASP A 166 -30.52 -15.87 16.45
N LYS A 167 -29.63 -15.90 17.45
CA LYS A 167 -29.99 -16.16 18.86
C LYS A 167 -29.37 -15.19 19.85
N LEU A 168 -28.66 -14.15 19.39
CA LEU A 168 -28.12 -13.09 20.26
C LEU A 168 -28.92 -11.77 20.17
N ASP A 169 -29.81 -11.60 19.19
CA ASP A 169 -30.64 -10.38 19.07
C ASP A 169 -31.91 -10.42 19.94
N ASN A 170 -32.37 -11.61 20.35
CA ASN A 170 -33.59 -11.76 21.16
C ASN A 170 -33.42 -11.43 22.65
N ILE A 171 -32.23 -11.04 23.11
CA ILE A 171 -32.00 -10.63 24.51
C ILE A 171 -31.97 -9.09 24.66
N GLN A 172 -31.84 -8.33 23.56
CA GLN A 172 -31.83 -6.86 23.61
C GLN A 172 -33.19 -6.21 23.36
N ALA A 173 -34.20 -6.95 22.90
CA ALA A 173 -35.55 -6.43 22.64
C ALA A 173 -36.56 -6.63 23.79
N ALA A 174 -36.12 -7.14 24.95
CA ALA A 174 -36.99 -7.37 26.13
C ALA A 174 -36.58 -6.51 27.34
N ARG A 175 -36.28 -5.23 27.11
CA ARG A 175 -36.24 -4.19 28.15
C ARG A 175 -37.07 -3.00 27.73
#